data_AF-A0A2P2JA86-F1
#
_entry.id   AF-A0A2P2JA86-F1
#
_cell.length_a   1.000
_cell.length_b   1.000
_cell.length_c   1.000
_cell.angle_alpha   90.00
_cell.angle_beta   90.00
_cell.angle_gamma   90.00
#
_symmetry.space_group_name_H-M   'P 1'
#
loop_
_entity.id
_entity.type
_entity.pdbx_description
1 polymer ?
#
loop_
_entity_poly.entity_id
_entity_poly.type
_entity_poly.pdbx_seq_one_letter_code
_entity_poly.pdbx_strand_id
1 'polypeptide(L)'
;MASSMMLSLLVVMAVAFFVGSTTLTSAQNIPSCATKLIPCSDYLNSTTKPPSSCCNPVKEAVDKELPCLCNLYKNPGLLSSFGVNVTQALQISQRCGVKADLSVCNKGN
;
A
#
# COMPACT_ATOMS: atom_id res chain seq x y z
N MET A 1 60.86 -0.07 -1.38
CA MET A 1 59.80 -1.08 -1.65
C MET A 1 58.52 -0.57 -0.99
N ALA A 2 57.99 0.53 -1.52
CA ALA A 2 56.90 1.30 -0.93
C ALA A 2 55.68 1.35 -1.87
N SER A 3 55.53 0.35 -2.75
CA SER A 3 54.72 0.52 -3.96
C SER A 3 53.69 -0.58 -4.25
N SER A 4 53.51 -1.60 -3.40
CA SER A 4 52.62 -2.72 -3.77
C SER A 4 51.62 -3.20 -2.70
N MET A 5 51.78 -2.82 -1.44
CA MET A 5 50.83 -3.19 -0.37
C MET A 5 49.96 -2.01 0.10
N MET A 6 49.91 -0.93 -0.68
CA MET A 6 49.01 0.22 -0.44
C MET A 6 47.85 0.26 -1.44
N LEU A 7 47.66 -0.79 -2.25
CA LEU A 7 46.55 -0.91 -3.20
C LEU A 7 45.37 -1.75 -2.68
N SER A 8 45.54 -2.43 -1.54
CA SER A 8 44.50 -3.33 -0.99
C SER A 8 43.61 -2.67 0.07
N LEU A 9 43.84 -1.39 0.39
CA LEU A 9 43.05 -0.64 1.40
C LEU A 9 42.03 0.35 0.81
N LEU A 10 41.80 0.35 -0.51
CA LEU A 10 40.68 1.08 -1.13
C LEU A 10 39.41 0.22 -1.10
N VAL A 11 39.16 -0.39 0.05
CA VAL A 11 37.94 -1.11 0.38
C VAL A 11 36.96 -0.05 0.92
N VAL A 12 35.94 0.24 0.11
CA VAL A 12 34.57 0.46 0.62
C VAL A 12 34.35 1.80 1.35
N MET A 13 34.66 2.93 0.72
CA MET A 13 34.23 4.24 1.24
C MET A 13 33.83 5.28 0.19
N ALA A 14 33.40 4.83 -0.99
CA ALA A 14 32.80 5.67 -2.03
C ALA A 14 31.34 5.30 -2.34
N VAL A 15 30.63 4.70 -1.37
CA VAL A 15 29.18 4.43 -1.46
C VAL A 15 28.48 5.05 -0.24
N ALA A 16 28.71 6.33 0.01
CA ALA A 16 28.07 7.07 1.11
C ALA A 16 27.37 8.35 0.65
N PHE A 17 27.10 8.52 -0.65
CA PHE A 17 26.43 9.72 -1.20
C PHE A 17 25.20 9.47 -2.06
N PHE A 18 24.72 8.23 -2.17
CA PHE A 18 23.40 7.93 -2.74
C PHE A 18 22.71 6.78 -1.99
N VAL A 19 22.67 6.85 -0.65
CA VAL A 19 21.71 6.04 0.12
C VAL A 19 20.41 6.85 0.22
N GLY A 20 19.82 7.07 -0.95
CA GLY A 20 18.62 7.90 -1.15
C GLY A 20 17.65 7.21 -2.10
N SER A 21 17.48 5.90 -1.95
CA SER A 21 16.37 5.15 -2.53
C SER A 21 16.26 3.82 -1.80
N THR A 22 15.57 3.89 -0.67
CA THR A 22 15.04 2.75 0.07
C THR A 22 14.39 1.76 -0.91
N THR A 23 15.00 0.58 -0.99
CA THR A 23 14.32 -0.72 -1.14
C THR A 23 13.24 -0.81 -2.24
N LEU A 24 13.65 -1.06 -3.48
CA LEU A 24 12.84 -1.87 -4.39
C LEU A 24 13.08 -3.35 -4.06
N THR A 25 12.64 -3.78 -2.88
CA THR A 25 12.45 -5.22 -2.61
C THR A 25 11.18 -5.64 -3.33
N SER A 26 11.34 -6.17 -4.54
CA SER A 26 10.33 -6.94 -5.25
C SER A 26 10.07 -8.25 -4.49
N ALA A 27 9.33 -8.15 -3.40
CA ALA A 27 8.78 -9.28 -2.66
C ALA A 27 7.42 -8.84 -2.12
N GLN A 28 6.36 -9.05 -2.92
CA GLN A 28 4.95 -9.03 -2.50
C GLN A 28 4.62 -8.01 -1.39
N ASN A 29 4.98 -6.74 -1.58
CA ASN A 29 4.73 -5.73 -0.56
C ASN A 29 3.26 -5.34 -0.65
N ILE A 30 2.42 -6.14 0.02
CA ILE A 30 1.03 -5.80 0.26
C ILE A 30 1.03 -4.41 0.92
N PRO A 31 0.34 -3.43 0.32
CA PRO A 31 0.27 -2.09 0.91
C PRO A 31 -0.26 -2.16 2.35
N SER A 32 0.30 -1.38 3.26
CA SER A 32 -0.14 -1.29 4.66
C SER A 32 -1.65 -1.05 4.77
N CYS A 33 -2.18 -0.15 3.94
CA CYS A 33 -3.61 0.11 3.86
C CYS A 33 -4.41 -1.15 3.49
N ALA A 34 -3.92 -2.00 2.56
CA ALA A 34 -4.60 -3.23 2.17
C ALA A 34 -4.65 -4.25 3.32
N THR A 35 -3.57 -4.37 4.10
CA THR A 35 -3.54 -5.27 5.27
C THR A 35 -4.55 -4.85 6.33
N LYS A 36 -4.79 -3.54 6.50
CA LYS A 36 -5.79 -3.00 7.43
C LYS A 36 -7.23 -3.25 6.98
N LEU A 37 -7.44 -3.54 5.68
CA LEU A 37 -8.74 -3.83 5.09
C LEU A 37 -9.10 -5.32 5.10
N ILE A 38 -8.19 -6.22 5.50
CA ILE A 38 -8.45 -7.65 5.68
C ILE A 38 -9.77 -7.95 6.44
N PRO A 39 -10.08 -7.34 7.60
CA PRO A 39 -11.34 -7.63 8.31
C PRO A 39 -12.62 -7.23 7.54
N CYS A 40 -12.51 -6.52 6.43
CA CYS A 40 -13.65 -6.23 5.56
C CYS A 40 -13.98 -7.36 4.58
N SER A 41 -13.10 -8.35 4.39
CA SER A 41 -13.31 -9.44 3.44
C SER A 41 -14.57 -10.25 3.75
N ASP A 42 -14.88 -10.43 5.03
CA ASP A 42 -16.08 -11.15 5.49
C ASP A 42 -17.38 -10.40 5.17
N TYR A 43 -17.29 -9.10 4.89
CA TYR A 43 -18.44 -8.22 4.65
C TYR A 43 -18.64 -7.86 3.17
N LEU A 44 -17.82 -8.40 2.26
CA LEU A 44 -17.87 -8.04 0.83
C LEU A 44 -19.25 -8.29 0.21
N ASN A 45 -19.87 -9.40 0.58
CA ASN A 45 -21.20 -9.79 0.11
C ASN A 45 -22.33 -9.34 1.05
N SER A 46 -22.00 -8.69 2.18
CA SER A 46 -23.01 -8.22 3.11
C SER A 46 -23.71 -6.97 2.58
N THR A 47 -25.03 -6.93 2.66
CA THR A 47 -25.82 -5.72 2.36
C THR A 47 -25.92 -4.75 3.53
N THR A 48 -25.48 -5.18 4.72
CA THR A 48 -25.52 -4.36 5.94
C THR A 48 -24.23 -3.55 6.11
N LYS A 49 -24.30 -2.50 6.94
CA LYS A 49 -23.14 -1.69 7.30
C LYS A 49 -22.12 -2.56 8.04
N PRO A 50 -20.84 -2.62 7.59
CA PRO A 50 -19.79 -3.36 8.28
C PRO A 50 -19.54 -2.81 9.70
N PRO A 51 -18.97 -3.62 10.60
CA PRO A 51 -18.57 -3.18 11.92
C PRO A 51 -17.43 -2.16 11.84
N SER A 52 -17.21 -1.42 12.94
CA SER A 52 -16.13 -0.45 13.05
C SER A 52 -14.74 -1.05 12.84
N SER A 53 -14.55 -2.34 13.13
CA SER A 53 -13.29 -3.07 12.85
C SER A 53 -12.94 -3.10 11.36
N CYS A 54 -13.93 -3.02 10.48
CA CYS A 54 -13.75 -2.86 9.04
C CYS A 54 -13.79 -1.37 8.64
N CYS A 55 -14.74 -0.59 9.13
CA CYS A 55 -14.95 0.77 8.65
C CYS A 55 -13.93 1.81 9.16
N ASN A 56 -13.37 1.64 10.35
CA ASN A 56 -12.34 2.54 10.87
C ASN A 56 -11.07 2.50 10.02
N PRO A 57 -10.49 1.32 9.69
CA PRO A 57 -9.31 1.27 8.84
C PRO A 57 -9.58 1.77 7.40
N VAL A 58 -10.79 1.60 6.87
CA VAL A 58 -11.17 2.20 5.57
C VAL A 58 -11.14 3.74 5.64
N LYS A 59 -11.72 4.32 6.69
CA LYS A 59 -11.71 5.78 6.90
C LYS A 59 -10.30 6.30 7.09
N GLU A 60 -9.52 5.67 7.95
CA GLU A 60 -8.13 6.05 8.19
C GLU A 60 -7.29 5.92 6.92
N ALA A 61 -7.50 4.88 6.13
CA ALA A 61 -6.83 4.73 4.84
C ALA A 61 -7.23 5.84 3.85
N VAL A 62 -8.47 6.32 3.85
CA VAL A 62 -8.86 7.47 3.04
C VAL A 62 -8.27 8.78 3.56
N ASP A 63 -8.22 8.97 4.87
CA ASP A 63 -7.77 10.23 5.47
C ASP A 63 -6.23 10.36 5.50
N LYS A 64 -5.50 9.26 5.71
CA LYS A 64 -4.04 9.25 5.91
C LYS A 64 -3.26 8.50 4.83
N GLU A 65 -3.87 7.49 4.22
CA GLU A 65 -3.20 6.62 3.24
C GLU A 65 -3.91 6.65 1.87
N LEU A 66 -4.54 7.78 1.50
CA LEU A 66 -5.27 7.95 0.24
C LEU A 66 -4.48 7.42 -0.98
N PRO A 67 -3.20 7.78 -1.19
CA PRO A 67 -2.43 7.26 -2.33
C PRO A 67 -2.28 5.74 -2.30
N CYS A 68 -2.10 5.12 -1.12
CA CYS A 68 -2.02 3.68 -0.95
C CYS A 68 -3.34 3.00 -1.34
N LEU A 69 -4.46 3.52 -0.82
CA LEU A 69 -5.79 2.98 -1.08
C LEU A 69 -6.16 3.12 -2.57
N CYS A 70 -5.76 4.23 -3.18
CA CYS A 70 -5.96 4.48 -4.59
C CYS A 70 -5.11 3.59 -5.48
N ASN A 71 -3.86 3.33 -5.09
CA ASN A 71 -3.02 2.35 -5.75
C ASN A 71 -3.63 0.95 -5.64
N LEU A 72 -4.19 0.59 -4.48
CA LEU A 72 -4.91 -0.66 -4.31
C LEU A 72 -6.07 -0.74 -5.32
N TYR A 73 -7.01 0.21 -5.32
CA TYR A 73 -8.15 0.20 -6.25
C TYR A 73 -7.78 0.19 -7.73
N LYS A 74 -6.68 0.87 -8.11
CA LYS A 74 -6.18 0.91 -9.49
C LYS A 74 -5.44 -0.38 -9.89
N ASN A 75 -5.07 -1.24 -8.94
CA ASN A 75 -4.37 -2.50 -9.18
C ASN A 75 -5.26 -3.71 -8.83
N PRO A 76 -6.10 -4.20 -9.77
CA PRO A 76 -6.99 -5.33 -9.50
C PRO A 76 -6.23 -6.59 -9.08
N GLY A 77 -5.00 -6.81 -9.57
CA GLY A 77 -4.17 -7.95 -9.16
C GLY A 77 -3.86 -7.97 -7.65
N LEU A 78 -3.73 -6.81 -7.02
CA LEU A 78 -3.52 -6.73 -5.57
C LEU A 78 -4.80 -7.09 -4.80
N LEU A 79 -5.97 -6.58 -5.22
CA LEU A 79 -7.24 -6.96 -4.57
C LEU A 79 -7.59 -8.43 -4.79
N SER A 80 -7.30 -8.97 -5.97
CA SER A 80 -7.51 -10.39 -6.27
C SER A 80 -6.68 -11.29 -5.35
N SER A 81 -5.51 -10.83 -4.91
CA SER A 81 -4.71 -11.54 -3.89
C SER A 81 -5.40 -11.64 -2.53
N PHE A 82 -6.40 -10.77 -2.26
CA PHE A 82 -7.27 -10.83 -1.08
C PHE A 82 -8.63 -11.49 -1.37
N GLY A 83 -8.82 -12.03 -2.58
CA GLY A 83 -10.12 -12.55 -3.03
C GLY A 83 -11.18 -11.46 -3.21
N VAL A 84 -10.78 -10.20 -3.41
CA VAL A 84 -11.67 -9.04 -3.49
C VAL A 84 -11.66 -8.47 -4.90
N ASN A 85 -12.81 -8.00 -5.39
CA ASN A 85 -12.89 -7.20 -6.61
C ASN A 85 -12.94 -5.70 -6.30
N VAL A 86 -12.43 -4.88 -7.23
CA VAL A 86 -12.45 -3.40 -7.13
C VAL A 86 -13.86 -2.87 -6.82
N THR A 87 -14.88 -3.41 -7.50
CA THR A 87 -16.29 -3.05 -7.27
C THR A 87 -16.74 -3.33 -5.84
N GLN A 88 -16.38 -4.50 -5.29
CA GLN A 88 -16.75 -4.87 -3.91
C GLN A 88 -16.03 -3.97 -2.90
N ALA A 89 -14.77 -3.63 -3.16
CA ALA A 89 -14.00 -2.74 -2.28
C ALA A 89 -14.54 -1.30 -2.28
N LEU A 90 -14.98 -0.79 -3.44
CA LEU A 90 -15.70 0.48 -3.54
C LEU A 90 -17.04 0.44 -2.77
N GLN A 91 -17.81 -0.64 -2.93
CA GLN A 91 -19.08 -0.82 -2.21
C GLN A 91 -18.90 -0.89 -0.69
N ILE A 92 -17.90 -1.61 -0.18
CA ILE A 92 -17.57 -1.63 1.26
C ILE A 92 -17.35 -0.21 1.77
N SER A 93 -16.56 0.57 1.04
CA SER A 93 -16.19 1.91 1.45
C SER A 93 -17.42 2.84 1.49
N GLN A 94 -18.30 2.72 0.50
CA GLN A 94 -19.60 3.40 0.48
C GLN A 94 -20.48 2.98 1.67
N ARG A 95 -20.57 1.68 1.99
CA ARG A 95 -21.32 1.16 3.15
C ARG A 95 -20.74 1.66 4.48
N CYS A 96 -19.44 1.93 4.54
CA CYS A 96 -18.78 2.55 5.67
C CYS A 96 -19.03 4.07 5.80
N GLY A 97 -19.81 4.66 4.89
CA GLY A 97 -20.12 6.09 4.86
C GLY A 97 -18.99 6.92 4.26
N VAL A 98 -18.04 6.29 3.60
CA VAL A 98 -16.94 6.95 2.90
C VAL A 98 -17.33 7.06 1.43
N LYS A 99 -17.32 8.27 0.87
CA LYS A 99 -17.47 8.45 -0.57
C LYS A 99 -16.19 7.97 -1.25
N ALA A 100 -16.02 6.66 -1.39
CA ALA A 100 -14.98 6.09 -2.21
C ALA A 100 -15.52 5.99 -3.63
N ASP A 101 -15.01 6.88 -4.47
CA ASP A 101 -15.10 6.78 -5.91
C ASP A 101 -13.68 6.93 -6.46
N LEU A 102 -13.39 6.37 -7.64
CA LEU A 102 -12.07 6.53 -8.26
C LEU A 102 -11.74 8.00 -8.54
N SER A 103 -12.73 8.88 -8.58
CA SER A 103 -12.54 10.33 -8.64
C SER A 103 -11.75 10.89 -7.45
N VAL A 104 -11.91 10.31 -6.25
CA VAL A 104 -11.13 10.72 -5.07
C VAL A 104 -9.65 10.38 -5.26
N CYS A 105 -9.38 9.30 -6.00
CA CYS A 105 -8.05 8.88 -6.41
C CYS A 105 -7.44 9.67 -7.56
N ASN A 106 -8.19 10.60 -8.14
CA ASN A 106 -7.69 11.58 -9.11
C ASN A 106 -7.51 12.98 -8.48
N LYS A 107 -8.00 13.18 -7.25
CA LYS A 107 -7.82 14.43 -6.47
C LYS A 107 -6.59 14.42 -5.55
N GLY A 108 -5.93 13.28 -5.37
CA GLY A 108 -4.76 13.11 -4.51
C GLY A 108 -3.42 13.35 -5.21
N ASN A 109 -3.32 14.36 -6.07
CA ASN A 109 -2.07 14.78 -6.73
C ASN A 109 -1.74 16.23 -6.37
#